data_AF-A0A6J5CBR0-F1
#
_entry.id   AF-A0A6J5CBR0-F1
#
_cell.length_a   1.000
_cell.length_b   1.000
_cell.length_c   1.000
_cell.angle_alpha   90.00
_cell.angle_beta   90.00
_cell.angle_gamma   90.00
#
_symmetry.space_group_name_H-M   'P 1'
#
loop_
_entity.id
_entity.type
_entity.pdbx_description
1 polymer ?
#
loop_
_entity_poly.entity_id
_entity_poly.type
_entity_poly.pdbx_seq_one_letter_code
_entity_poly.pdbx_strand_id
1 'polypeptide(L)' 'MDMPVTEEQVGALAFYLWEKEGSPEGRSQEYWAKARQQLGADRALAESD' A
#
# COMPACT_ATOMS: atom_id res chain seq x y z
N MET A 1 -2.29 -12.00 -16.37
CA MET A 1 -3.34 -11.00 -16.06
C MET A 1 -2.63 -9.89 -15.32
N ASP A 2 -2.51 -8.72 -15.95
CA ASP A 2 -2.12 -7.52 -15.23
C ASP A 2 -3.27 -7.10 -14.32
N MET A 3 -3.21 -7.47 -13.04
CA MET A 3 -4.22 -7.07 -12.07
C MET A 3 -3.84 -5.69 -11.52
N PRO A 4 -4.45 -4.58 -11.99
CA PRO A 4 -4.10 -3.26 -11.48
C PRO A 4 -4.21 -3.23 -9.96
N VAL A 5 -3.34 -2.45 -9.30
CA VAL A 5 -3.37 -2.27 -7.85
C VAL A 5 -4.77 -1.81 -7.45
N THR A 6 -5.47 -2.64 -6.69
CA THR A 6 -6.84 -2.36 -6.23
C THR A 6 -6.81 -1.58 -4.93
N GLU A 7 -7.89 -0.85 -4.65
CA GLU A 7 -8.04 -0.16 -3.36
C GLU A 7 -8.04 -1.14 -2.18
N GLU A 8 -8.51 -2.38 -2.37
CA GLU A 8 -8.42 -3.43 -1.36
C GLU A 8 -6.96 -3.76 -0.99
N GLN A 9 -6.06 -3.88 -1.97
CA GLN A 9 -4.65 -4.14 -1.70
C GLN A 9 -4.00 -2.96 -0.98
N VAL A 10 -4.32 -1.74 -1.39
CA VAL A 10 -3.85 -0.53 -0.73
C VAL A 10 -4.34 -0.48 0.71
N GLY A 11 -5.63 -0.74 0.96
CA GLY A 11 -6.21 -0.75 2.29
C GLY A 11 -5.60 -1.82 3.19
N ALA A 12 -5.42 -3.05 2.69
CA ALA A 12 -4.79 -4.14 3.43
C ALA A 12 -3.33 -3.80 3.83
N LEU A 13 -2.54 -3.27 2.89
CA LEU A 13 -1.16 -2.88 3.17
C LEU A 13 -1.08 -1.66 4.09
N ALA A 14 -1.93 -0.67 3.89
CA ALA A 14 -2.00 0.52 4.75
C ALA A 14 -2.37 0.14 6.18
N PHE A 15 -3.36 -0.74 6.36
CA PHE A 15 -3.77 -1.25 7.65
C PHE A 15 -2.66 -2.05 8.31
N TYR A 16 -2.01 -2.97 7.59
CA TYR A 16 -0.86 -3.72 8.08
C TYR A 16 0.29 -2.82 8.55
N LEU A 17 0.65 -1.81 7.75
CA LEU A 17 1.69 -0.84 8.10
C LEU A 17 1.31 0.01 9.32
N TRP A 18 0.04 0.39 9.42
CA TRP A 18 -0.49 1.17 10.54
C TRP A 18 -0.52 0.38 11.85
N GLU A 19 -0.99 -0.88 11.82
CA GLU A 19 -0.98 -1.76 12.98
C GLU A 19 0.44 -2.08 13.46
N LYS A 20 1.37 -2.30 12.52
CA LYS A 20 2.78 -2.56 12.85
C LYS A 20 3.44 -1.42 13.63
N GLU A 21 3.00 -0.18 13.40
CA GLU A 21 3.48 1.03 14.07
C GLU A 21 2.68 1.37 15.34
N GLY A 22 1.76 0.50 15.77
CA GLY A 22 0.98 0.68 17.00
C GLY A 22 -0.30 1.49 16.82
N SER A 23 -0.84 1.53 15.60
CA SER A 23 -2.12 2.16 15.28
C SER A 23 -2.21 3.64 15.67
N PRO A 24 -1.25 4.50 15.28
CA PRO A 24 -1.27 5.92 15.62
C PRO A 24 -2.50 6.63 15.03
N GLU A 25 -3.29 7.28 15.88
CA GLU A 25 -4.47 8.04 15.44
C GLU A 25 -4.08 9.20 14.51
N GLY A 26 -4.95 9.51 13.55
CA GLY A 26 -4.77 10.62 12.61
C GLY A 26 -3.78 10.38 11.47
N ARG A 27 -2.97 9.30 11.52
CA ARG A 27 -1.94 9.00 10.51
C ARG A 27 -2.36 8.00 9.43
N SER A 28 -3.58 7.47 9.51
CA SER A 28 -4.10 6.46 8.57
C SER A 28 -3.99 6.88 7.09
N GLN A 29 -4.20 8.16 6.78
CA GLN A 29 -4.06 8.70 5.42
C GLN A 29 -2.61 8.66 4.91
N GLU A 30 -1.61 8.87 5.78
CA GLU A 30 -0.19 8.76 5.42
C GLU A 30 0.14 7.31 5.04
N TYR A 31 -0.35 6.34 5.82
CA TYR A 31 -0.15 4.92 5.53
C TYR A 31 -0.86 4.48 4.25
N TRP A 32 -2.04 5.03 3.96
CA TRP A 32 -2.75 4.78 2.70
C TRP A 32 -1.96 5.26 1.49
N ALA A 33 -1.41 6.48 1.54
CA ALA A 33 -0.57 7.01 0.48
C ALA A 33 0.72 6.19 0.30
N LYS A 34 1.35 5.79 1.42
CA LYS A 34 2.56 4.96 1.43
C LYS A 34 2.32 3.57 0.82
N ALA A 35 1.23 2.93 1.18
CA ALA A 35 0.83 1.63 0.64
C ALA A 35 0.58 1.70 -0.87
N ARG A 36 -0.12 2.73 -1.35
CA ARG A 36 -0.37 2.94 -2.78
C ARG A 36 0.92 3.15 -3.57
N GLN A 37 1.87 3.89 -3.01
CA GLN A 37 3.18 4.10 -3.61
C GLN A 37 4.01 2.81 -3.66
N GLN A 38 4.01 2.01 -2.57
CA GLN A 38 4.71 0.72 -2.54
C GLN A 38 4.18 -0.25 -3.58
N LEU A 39 2.86 -0.45 -3.63
CA LEU A 39 2.23 -1.36 -4.58
C LEU A 39 2.43 -0.91 -6.04
N GLY A 40 2.40 0.40 -6.29
CA GLY A 40 2.72 0.95 -7.62
C GLY A 40 4.18 0.75 -8.03
N ALA A 41 5.12 0.90 -7.08
CA ALA A 41 6.55 0.72 -7.34
C ALA A 41 6.91 -0.76 -7.57
N ASP A 42 6.37 -1.67 -6.76
CA ASP A 42 6.59 -3.12 -6.88
C ASP A 42 6.10 -3.63 -8.25
N ARG A 43 4.96 -3.09 -8.71
CA ARG A 43 4.39 -3.37 -10.02
C ARG A 43 5.26 -2.88 -11.17
N ALA A 44 5.75 -1.63 -11.10
CA ALA A 44 6.61 -1.08 -12.14
C ALA A 44 7.94 -1.85 -12.26
N LEU A 45 8.46 -2.36 -11.14
CA LEU A 45 9.63 -3.22 -11.12
C LEU A 45 9.34 -4.59 -11.76
N ALA A 46 8.19 -5.20 -11.45
CA ALA A 46 7.78 -6.49 -12.00
C ALA A 46 7.46 -6.46 -13.51
N GLU A 47 7.06 -5.30 -14.05
CA GLU A 47 6.83 -5.09 -15.49
C GLU A 47 8.13 -4.84 -16.28
N SER A 48 9.26 -4.68 -15.60
CA SER A 48 10.56 -4.37 -16.21
C SER A 48 11.52 -5.57 -16.37
N ASP A 49 11.07 -6.81 -16.08
CA ASP A 49 11.87 -8.05 -16.15
C ASP A 49 11.53 -8.93 -17.37
#